data_AF-A0A353GEX4-F1
#
_entry.id   AF-A0A353GEX4-F1
#
_cell.length_a   1.000
_cell.length_b   1.000
_cell.length_c   1.000
_cell.angle_alpha   90.00
_cell.angle_beta   90.00
_cell.angle_gamma   90.00
#
_symmetry.space_group_name_H-M   'P 1'
#
loop_
_entity.id
_entity.type
_entity.pdbx_description
1 polymer ?
#
loop_
_entity_poly.entity_id
_entity_poly.type
_entity_poly.pdbx_seq_one_letter_code
_entity_poly.pdbx_strand_id
1 'polypeptide(L)'
;MARYSEIPKSPLAARLMSFRKKNHLTQADLAVRYGVSGPAIFKFEKGFVLPSLRLWQKMAADMDIPDKEAVLMWIKEKVPARLNAHLKIGCGLDTGALIDQISALADSADAYQKRGALIMDNPDVSPSLKRFISDSKMWDIFKPCLDEIIFLVEIDQQMHRLNVNQFRDVLIVGRSIRVPEADE
;
A
#
# COMPACT_ATOMS: atom_id res chain seq x y z
N MET A 1 -26.41 -29.32 6.65
CA MET A 1 -24.97 -28.99 6.63
C MET A 1 -24.75 -27.78 5.73
N ALA A 2 -24.61 -26.58 6.30
CA ALA A 2 -24.34 -25.37 5.52
C ALA A 2 -22.88 -25.39 5.01
N ARG A 3 -22.68 -25.18 3.69
CA ARG A 3 -21.38 -25.22 3.02
C ARG A 3 -20.52 -24.03 3.46
N TYR A 4 -19.59 -24.26 4.39
CA TYR A 4 -18.65 -23.26 4.92
C TYR A 4 -17.63 -22.69 3.89
N SER A 5 -17.74 -23.00 2.59
CA SER A 5 -16.63 -22.85 1.64
C SER A 5 -16.83 -21.85 0.48
N GLU A 6 -17.97 -21.16 0.35
CA GLU A 6 -18.23 -20.30 -0.83
C GLU A 6 -17.97 -18.80 -0.64
N ILE A 7 -17.67 -18.33 0.57
CA ILE A 7 -17.61 -16.89 0.86
C ILE A 7 -16.23 -16.32 0.46
N PRO A 8 -16.18 -15.28 -0.40
CA PRO A 8 -14.95 -14.56 -0.69
C PRO A 8 -14.43 -13.89 0.58
N LYS A 9 -13.13 -14.03 0.88
CA LYS A 9 -12.53 -13.40 2.06
C LYS A 9 -12.22 -11.92 1.88
N SER A 10 -12.47 -11.38 0.68
CA SER A 10 -12.18 -9.98 0.37
C SER A 10 -13.14 -9.33 -0.62
N PRO A 11 -13.25 -7.98 -0.59
CA PRO A 11 -14.06 -7.23 -1.56
C PRO A 11 -13.61 -7.45 -3.01
N LEU A 12 -12.30 -7.53 -3.24
CA LEU A 12 -11.72 -7.83 -4.56
C LEU A 12 -12.15 -9.22 -5.04
N ALA A 13 -11.99 -10.23 -4.19
CA ALA A 13 -12.38 -11.60 -4.48
C ALA A 13 -13.90 -11.72 -4.73
N ALA A 14 -14.71 -10.99 -3.96
CA ALA A 14 -16.16 -10.95 -4.12
C ALA A 14 -16.57 -10.33 -5.47
N ARG A 15 -15.91 -9.25 -5.89
CA ARG A 15 -16.15 -8.62 -7.20
C ARG A 15 -15.81 -9.56 -8.34
N LEU A 16 -14.65 -10.21 -8.31
CA LEU A 16 -14.23 -11.18 -9.32
C LEU A 16 -15.21 -12.36 -9.43
N MET A 17 -15.60 -12.94 -8.29
CA MET A 17 -16.56 -14.06 -8.26
C MET A 17 -17.95 -13.64 -8.76
N SER A 18 -18.39 -12.43 -8.42
CA SER A 18 -19.67 -11.88 -8.87
C SER A 18 -19.67 -11.64 -10.37
N PHE A 19 -18.59 -11.06 -10.91
CA PHE A 19 -18.42 -10.88 -12.35
C PHE A 19 -18.48 -12.22 -13.09
N ARG A 20 -17.75 -13.24 -12.63
CA ARG A 20 -17.77 -14.56 -13.23
C ARG A 20 -19.18 -15.17 -13.24
N LYS A 21 -19.87 -15.13 -12.10
CA LYS A 21 -21.23 -15.69 -11.96
C LYS A 21 -22.25 -14.95 -12.84
N LYS A 22 -22.18 -13.61 -12.90
CA LYS A 22 -23.05 -12.77 -13.74
C LYS A 22 -22.89 -13.06 -15.23
N ASN A 23 -21.68 -13.40 -15.67
CA ASN A 23 -21.38 -13.73 -17.06
C ASN A 23 -21.51 -15.24 -17.35
N HIS A 24 -22.05 -16.04 -16.42
CA HIS A 24 -22.20 -17.50 -16.57
C HIS A 24 -20.89 -18.25 -16.91
N LEU A 25 -19.74 -17.71 -16.48
CA LEU A 25 -18.43 -18.27 -16.77
C LEU A 25 -18.05 -19.33 -15.72
N THR A 26 -17.38 -20.40 -16.16
CA THR A 26 -16.65 -21.29 -15.23
C THR A 26 -15.33 -20.66 -14.82
N GLN A 27 -14.70 -21.20 -13.75
CA GLN A 27 -13.36 -20.74 -13.36
C GLN A 27 -12.32 -21.04 -14.44
N ALA A 28 -12.51 -22.11 -15.21
CA ALA A 28 -11.65 -22.44 -16.35
C ALA A 28 -11.79 -21.41 -17.48
N ASP A 29 -13.02 -21.00 -17.82
CA ASP A 29 -13.27 -20.00 -18.86
C ASP A 29 -12.64 -18.65 -18.49
N LEU A 30 -12.79 -18.24 -17.23
CA LEU A 30 -12.18 -17.02 -16.72
C LEU A 30 -10.64 -17.10 -16.73
N ALA A 31 -10.09 -18.28 -16.46
CA ALA A 31 -8.65 -18.51 -16.48
C ALA A 31 -8.08 -18.38 -17.89
N VAL A 32 -8.75 -18.97 -18.88
CA VAL A 32 -8.42 -18.83 -20.31
C VAL A 32 -8.47 -17.37 -20.73
N ARG A 33 -9.55 -16.64 -20.36
CA ARG A 33 -9.73 -15.22 -20.70
C ARG A 33 -8.56 -14.34 -20.25
N TYR A 34 -8.02 -14.60 -19.06
CA TYR A 34 -6.95 -13.78 -18.49
C TYR A 34 -5.55 -14.40 -18.59
N GLY A 35 -5.40 -15.51 -19.31
CA GLY A 35 -4.11 -16.17 -19.50
C GLY A 35 -3.49 -16.69 -18.20
N VAL A 36 -4.31 -17.21 -17.29
CA VAL A 36 -3.87 -17.79 -16.01
C VAL A 36 -4.34 -19.23 -15.85
N SER A 37 -3.82 -19.95 -14.85
CA SER A 37 -4.28 -21.30 -14.54
C SER A 37 -5.64 -21.29 -13.82
N GLY A 38 -6.48 -22.31 -14.04
CA GLY A 38 -7.75 -22.49 -13.30
C GLY A 38 -7.60 -22.43 -11.77
N PRO A 39 -6.61 -23.11 -11.16
CA PRO A 39 -6.33 -23.00 -9.73
C PRO A 39 -5.99 -21.57 -9.26
N ALA A 40 -5.44 -20.71 -10.13
CA ALA A 40 -5.19 -19.32 -9.78
C ALA A 40 -6.50 -18.54 -9.61
N ILE A 41 -7.46 -18.71 -10.52
CA ILE A 41 -8.79 -18.09 -10.39
C ILE A 41 -9.47 -18.53 -9.09
N PHE A 42 -9.42 -19.81 -8.74
CA PHE A 42 -9.93 -20.28 -7.45
C PHE A 42 -9.28 -19.54 -6.28
N LYS A 43 -7.94 -19.43 -6.26
CA LYS A 43 -7.21 -18.73 -5.20
C LYS A 43 -7.56 -17.24 -5.13
N PHE A 44 -7.78 -16.59 -6.28
CA PHE A 44 -8.20 -15.20 -6.35
C PHE A 44 -9.63 -15.01 -5.79
N GLU A 45 -10.60 -15.83 -6.21
CA GLU A 45 -11.99 -15.78 -5.72
C GLU A 45 -12.14 -16.13 -4.23
N LYS A 46 -11.17 -16.83 -3.66
CA LYS A 46 -11.11 -17.10 -2.22
C LYS A 46 -10.34 -16.06 -1.43
N GLY A 47 -9.65 -15.13 -2.09
CA GLY A 47 -8.77 -14.15 -1.44
C GLY A 47 -7.52 -14.79 -0.80
N PHE A 48 -7.11 -15.98 -1.26
CA PHE A 48 -5.86 -16.61 -0.77
C PHE A 48 -4.62 -15.97 -1.40
N VAL A 49 -4.77 -15.46 -2.62
CA VAL A 49 -3.70 -14.84 -3.39
C VAL A 49 -4.29 -13.64 -4.11
N LEU A 50 -3.58 -12.51 -4.11
CA LEU A 50 -3.93 -11.41 -5.01
C LEU A 50 -3.35 -11.66 -6.42
N PRO A 51 -4.10 -11.32 -7.49
CA PRO A 51 -3.50 -11.15 -8.81
C PRO A 51 -2.43 -10.03 -8.79
N SER A 52 -1.52 -10.02 -9.75
CA SER A 52 -0.64 -8.85 -9.94
C SER A 52 -1.47 -7.59 -10.22
N LEU A 53 -0.96 -6.40 -9.90
CA LEU A 53 -1.68 -5.15 -10.14
C LEU A 53 -2.11 -5.01 -11.61
N ARG A 54 -1.21 -5.27 -12.54
CA ARG A 54 -1.49 -5.22 -13.98
C ARG A 54 -2.58 -6.20 -14.41
N LEU A 55 -2.60 -7.40 -13.82
CA LEU A 55 -3.63 -8.40 -14.09
C LEU A 55 -4.98 -7.96 -13.49
N TRP A 56 -4.96 -7.43 -12.27
CA TRP A 56 -6.15 -6.91 -11.62
C TRP A 56 -6.75 -5.74 -12.39
N GLN A 57 -5.96 -4.77 -12.84
CA GLN A 57 -6.44 -3.63 -13.63
C GLN A 57 -7.14 -4.09 -14.92
N LYS A 58 -6.60 -5.11 -15.60
CA LYS A 58 -7.27 -5.73 -16.77
C LYS A 58 -8.62 -6.35 -16.39
N MET A 59 -8.67 -7.12 -15.31
CA MET A 59 -9.90 -7.72 -14.81
C MET A 59 -10.91 -6.65 -14.37
N ALA A 60 -10.45 -5.60 -13.70
CA ALA A 60 -11.26 -4.50 -13.18
C ALA A 60 -11.86 -3.67 -14.32
N ALA A 61 -11.09 -3.42 -15.39
CA ALA A 61 -11.58 -2.76 -16.59
C ALA A 61 -12.74 -3.56 -17.23
N ASP A 62 -12.61 -4.89 -17.33
CA ASP A 62 -13.69 -5.77 -17.82
C ASP A 62 -14.94 -5.78 -16.89
N MET A 63 -14.80 -5.31 -15.65
CA MET A 63 -15.88 -5.18 -14.66
C MET A 63 -16.42 -3.75 -14.57
N ASP A 64 -16.02 -2.85 -15.48
CA ASP A 64 -16.35 -1.42 -15.46
C ASP A 64 -15.92 -0.70 -14.17
N ILE A 65 -14.82 -1.15 -13.55
CA ILE A 65 -14.23 -0.50 -12.38
C ILE A 65 -13.17 0.51 -12.87
N PRO A 66 -13.28 1.80 -12.51
CA PRO A 66 -12.29 2.80 -12.86
C PRO A 66 -10.89 2.43 -12.37
N ASP A 67 -9.85 2.74 -13.14
CA ASP A 67 -8.48 2.33 -12.84
C ASP A 67 -8.00 2.80 -11.44
N LYS A 68 -8.35 4.05 -11.07
CA LYS A 68 -8.08 4.60 -9.73
C LYS A 68 -8.71 3.75 -8.63
N GLU A 69 -9.97 3.34 -8.80
CA GLU A 69 -10.67 2.48 -7.82
C GLU A 69 -10.05 1.08 -7.77
N ALA A 70 -9.69 0.52 -8.92
CA ALA A 70 -9.05 -0.79 -9.02
C ALA A 70 -7.72 -0.82 -8.27
N VAL A 71 -6.89 0.22 -8.43
CA VAL A 71 -5.62 0.37 -7.71
C VAL A 71 -5.86 0.46 -6.20
N LEU A 72 -6.81 1.29 -5.75
CA LEU A 72 -7.14 1.44 -4.34
C LEU A 72 -7.61 0.13 -3.71
N MET A 73 -8.47 -0.62 -4.39
CA MET A 73 -8.92 -1.94 -3.95
C MET A 73 -7.76 -2.91 -3.80
N TRP A 74 -6.86 -2.96 -4.78
CA TRP A 74 -5.70 -3.83 -4.76
C TRP A 74 -4.74 -3.48 -3.62
N ILE A 75 -4.53 -2.18 -3.39
CA ILE A 75 -3.69 -1.69 -2.29
C ILE A 75 -4.29 -2.07 -0.95
N LYS A 76 -5.59 -1.78 -0.71
CA LYS A 76 -6.27 -2.13 0.55
C LYS A 76 -6.17 -3.61 0.88
N GLU A 77 -6.19 -4.46 -0.15
CA GLU A 77 -6.12 -5.91 -0.02
C GLU A 77 -4.69 -6.43 0.16
N LYS A 78 -3.70 -5.76 -0.45
CA LYS A 78 -2.29 -6.09 -0.29
C LYS A 78 -1.70 -5.63 1.04
N VAL A 79 -2.23 -4.54 1.60
CA VAL A 79 -1.86 -4.06 2.93
C VAL A 79 -2.39 -5.07 3.97
N PRO A 80 -1.51 -5.85 4.63
CA PRO A 80 -1.98 -6.90 5.52
C PRO A 80 -2.77 -6.29 6.69
N ALA A 81 -3.86 -6.95 7.11
CA ALA A 81 -4.81 -6.44 8.12
C ALA A 81 -4.18 -5.93 9.43
N ARG A 82 -2.95 -6.38 9.75
CA ARG A 82 -2.11 -5.86 10.84
C ARG A 82 -1.76 -4.36 10.72
N LEU A 83 -1.71 -3.82 9.51
CA LEU A 83 -1.52 -2.38 9.25
C LEU A 83 -2.84 -1.61 9.35
N ASN A 84 -3.97 -2.21 8.99
CA ASN A 84 -5.30 -1.58 9.11
C ASN A 84 -5.71 -1.30 10.56
N ALA A 85 -5.23 -2.11 11.52
CA ALA A 85 -5.46 -1.86 12.95
C ALA A 85 -4.74 -0.60 13.48
N HIS A 86 -3.68 -0.14 12.80
CA HIS A 86 -2.83 0.97 13.24
C HIS A 86 -2.96 2.22 12.35
N LEU A 87 -3.71 2.15 11.24
CA LEU A 87 -4.13 3.31 10.44
C LEU A 87 -5.26 4.12 11.13
N LYS A 88 -5.34 4.08 12.47
CA LYS A 88 -6.07 5.09 13.22
C LYS A 88 -5.28 6.38 13.13
N ILE A 89 -5.64 7.18 12.13
CA ILE A 89 -5.31 8.60 12.04
C ILE A 89 -5.70 9.24 13.39
N GLY A 90 -4.72 9.88 14.02
CA GLY A 90 -4.91 10.69 15.24
C GLY A 90 -4.59 9.98 16.56
N CYS A 91 -3.31 9.87 16.91
CA CYS A 91 -2.84 10.01 18.29
C CYS A 91 -1.34 10.36 18.23
N GLY A 92 -0.94 11.56 18.64
CA GLY A 92 -0.76 11.81 20.07
C GLY A 92 0.46 11.03 20.57
N LEU A 93 1.63 11.28 19.98
CA LEU A 93 2.89 10.71 20.42
C LEU A 93 3.89 11.84 20.68
N ASP A 94 4.76 11.61 21.66
CA ASP A 94 5.77 12.51 22.21
C ASP A 94 6.97 12.66 21.24
N THR A 95 6.67 12.94 19.98
CA THR A 95 7.58 12.93 18.83
C THR A 95 7.87 14.32 18.28
N GLY A 96 7.41 15.34 19.01
CA GLY A 96 7.48 16.75 18.62
C GLY A 96 8.87 17.16 18.17
N ALA A 97 9.93 16.87 18.93
CA ALA A 97 11.25 17.43 18.65
C ALA A 97 11.85 17.07 17.28
N LEU A 98 11.73 15.82 16.81
CA LEU A 98 12.25 15.43 15.48
C LEU A 98 11.31 15.91 14.37
N ILE A 99 10.00 15.80 14.57
CA ILE A 99 9.00 16.23 13.60
C ILE A 99 9.04 17.75 13.41
N ASP A 100 9.23 18.51 14.48
CA ASP A 100 9.38 19.97 14.48
C ASP A 100 10.65 20.37 13.71
N GLN A 101 11.78 19.67 13.92
CA GLN A 101 13.02 19.92 13.18
C GLN A 101 12.86 19.61 11.68
N ILE A 102 12.20 18.49 11.34
CA ILE A 102 11.93 18.10 9.96
C ILE A 102 10.98 19.11 9.27
N SER A 103 9.99 19.62 10.00
CA SER A 103 9.01 20.60 9.53
C SER A 103 9.60 22.01 9.37
N ALA A 104 10.50 22.42 10.27
CA ALA A 104 11.21 23.69 10.18
C ALA A 104 12.13 23.81 8.95
N LEU A 105 12.47 22.67 8.32
CA LEU A 105 13.22 22.62 7.07
C LEU A 105 12.33 22.71 5.82
N ALA A 106 11.06 23.11 5.93
CA ALA A 106 10.13 23.26 4.81
C ALA A 106 10.70 24.09 3.63
N ASP A 107 11.40 25.18 3.94
CA ASP A 107 11.67 26.27 2.98
C ASP A 107 13.10 26.32 2.41
N SER A 108 13.92 25.28 2.61
CA SER A 108 15.32 25.29 2.11
C SER A 108 15.50 24.54 0.79
N ALA A 109 16.36 25.05 -0.10
CA ALA A 109 16.67 24.40 -1.39
C ALA A 109 17.23 22.96 -1.24
N ASP A 110 17.87 22.67 -0.10
CA ASP A 110 18.42 21.36 0.27
C ASP A 110 17.58 20.62 1.31
N ALA A 111 16.31 21.01 1.48
CA ALA A 111 15.44 20.50 2.53
C ALA A 111 15.35 18.98 2.54
N TYR A 112 15.34 18.37 1.36
CA TYR A 112 15.24 16.93 1.19
C TYR A 112 16.47 16.19 1.74
N GLN A 113 17.68 16.64 1.40
CA GLN A 113 18.93 16.07 1.88
C GLN A 113 19.10 16.29 3.39
N LYS A 114 18.73 17.49 3.87
CA LYS A 114 18.81 17.84 5.31
C LYS A 114 17.85 17.01 6.16
N ARG A 115 16.63 16.75 5.68
CA ARG A 115 15.66 15.86 6.36
C ARG A 115 16.18 14.42 6.44
N GLY A 116 16.76 13.91 5.36
CA GLY A 116 17.39 12.59 5.35
C GLY A 116 18.52 12.48 6.39
N ALA A 117 19.37 13.50 6.47
CA ALA A 117 20.45 13.56 7.46
C ALA A 117 19.93 13.58 8.91
N LEU A 118 18.91 14.39 9.22
CA LEU A 118 18.31 14.44 10.56
C LEU A 118 17.77 13.08 11.03
N ILE A 119 17.16 12.31 10.13
CA ILE A 119 16.63 10.98 10.46
C ILE A 119 17.76 9.98 10.68
N MET A 120 18.86 10.11 9.93
CA MET A 120 20.06 9.28 10.08
C MET A 120 20.76 9.54 11.43
N ASP A 121 20.82 10.80 11.84
CA ASP A 121 21.49 11.24 13.07
C ASP A 121 20.65 10.99 14.33
N ASN A 122 19.34 10.80 14.20
CA ASN A 122 18.46 10.58 15.34
C ASN A 122 18.65 9.16 15.95
N PRO A 123 18.93 9.02 17.26
CA PRO A 123 19.16 7.72 17.90
C PRO A 123 17.89 6.86 18.06
N ASP A 124 16.70 7.46 18.08
CA ASP A 124 15.42 6.78 18.34
C ASP A 124 14.82 6.15 17.08
N VAL A 125 15.43 6.41 15.92
CA VAL A 125 15.02 5.84 14.63
C VAL A 125 15.64 4.46 14.43
N SER A 126 14.82 3.51 13.97
CA SER A 126 15.27 2.13 13.82
C SER A 126 16.39 1.99 12.76
N PRO A 127 17.29 1.00 12.91
CA PRO A 127 18.31 0.70 11.91
C PRO A 127 17.73 0.37 10.53
N SER A 128 16.51 -0.17 10.49
CA SER A 128 15.81 -0.51 9.24
C SER A 128 15.39 0.74 8.46
N LEU A 129 14.89 1.77 9.14
CA LEU A 129 14.53 3.04 8.50
C LEU A 129 15.79 3.79 8.04
N LYS A 130 16.85 3.81 8.86
CA LYS A 130 18.15 4.36 8.46
C LYS A 130 18.72 3.68 7.22
N ARG A 131 18.60 2.35 7.14
CA ARG A 131 19.04 1.59 5.96
C ARG A 131 18.19 1.89 4.73
N PHE A 132 16.89 2.12 4.90
CA PHE A 132 16.01 2.54 3.80
C PHE A 132 16.40 3.92 3.25
N ILE A 133 16.74 4.87 4.12
CA ILE A 133 17.17 6.22 3.73
C ILE A 133 18.58 6.20 3.12
N SER A 134 19.47 5.35 3.65
CA SER A 134 20.84 5.19 3.13
C SER A 134 20.90 4.53 1.76
N ASP A 135 19.85 3.81 1.34
CA ASP A 135 19.72 3.29 -0.01
C ASP A 135 19.40 4.45 -0.96
N SER A 136 20.46 5.15 -1.40
CA SER A 136 20.40 6.33 -2.27
C SER A 136 19.50 6.12 -3.49
N LYS A 137 19.50 4.92 -4.09
CA LYS A 137 18.63 4.63 -5.23
C LYS A 137 17.16 4.71 -4.83
N MET A 138 16.78 4.12 -3.70
CA MET A 138 15.39 4.12 -3.25
C MET A 138 14.97 5.51 -2.78
N TRP A 139 15.75 6.14 -1.91
CA TRP A 139 15.44 7.46 -1.39
C TRP A 139 15.28 8.46 -2.53
N ASP A 140 16.24 8.52 -3.47
CA ASP A 140 16.23 9.46 -4.62
C ASP A 140 15.16 9.13 -5.67
N ILE A 141 14.73 7.86 -5.79
CA ILE A 141 13.62 7.48 -6.67
C ILE A 141 12.30 7.96 -6.08
N PHE A 142 12.08 7.78 -4.78
CA PHE A 142 10.82 8.15 -4.17
C PHE A 142 10.73 9.65 -3.93
N LYS A 143 11.82 10.33 -3.53
CA LYS A 143 11.81 11.75 -3.10
C LYS A 143 10.59 12.07 -2.22
N PRO A 144 10.45 11.42 -1.06
CA PRO A 144 9.28 11.63 -0.22
C PRO A 144 9.10 13.09 0.19
N CYS A 145 7.85 13.58 0.16
CA CYS A 145 7.51 14.92 0.63
C CYS A 145 7.60 15.01 2.16
N LEU A 146 7.48 16.22 2.71
CA LEU A 146 7.57 16.45 4.16
C LEU A 146 6.63 15.52 4.94
N ASP A 147 5.35 15.46 4.54
CA ASP A 147 4.36 14.69 5.27
C ASP A 147 4.53 13.17 5.12
N GLU A 148 5.17 12.72 4.03
CA GLU A 148 5.52 11.31 3.84
C GLU A 148 6.69 10.92 4.74
N ILE A 149 7.66 11.83 4.90
CA ILE A 149 8.78 11.64 5.80
C ILE A 149 8.29 11.58 7.26
N ILE A 150 7.44 12.51 7.67
CA ILE A 150 6.83 12.51 9.01
C ILE A 150 6.10 11.19 9.24
N PHE A 151 5.28 10.77 8.28
CA PHE A 151 4.53 9.52 8.38
C PHE A 151 5.43 8.27 8.48
N LEU A 152 6.56 8.24 7.77
CA LEU A 152 7.53 7.15 7.88
C LEU A 152 8.16 7.08 9.27
N VAL A 153 8.51 8.24 9.85
CA VAL A 153 9.08 8.33 11.20
C VAL A 153 8.07 7.87 12.25
N GLU A 154 6.82 8.34 12.15
CA GLU A 154 5.74 7.93 13.05
C GLU A 154 5.50 6.42 13.01
N ILE A 155 5.44 5.84 11.81
CA ILE A 155 5.25 4.40 11.63
C ILE A 155 6.45 3.60 12.14
N ASP A 156 7.67 4.08 11.91
CA ASP A 156 8.89 3.42 12.41
C ASP A 156 8.88 3.34 13.94
N GLN A 157 8.54 4.43 14.62
CA GLN A 157 8.49 4.50 16.08
C GLN A 157 7.33 3.69 16.68
N GLN A 158 6.20 3.60 15.98
CA GLN A 158 5.09 2.75 16.45
C GLN A 158 5.39 1.25 16.32
N MET A 159 6.15 0.87 15.29
CA MET A 159 6.24 -0.54 14.88
C MET A 159 7.62 -1.16 15.15
N HIS A 160 8.69 -0.37 15.21
CA HIS A 160 10.12 -0.70 15.45
C HIS A 160 10.67 -1.99 14.77
N ARG A 161 9.91 -2.62 13.87
CA ARG A 161 10.11 -3.97 13.34
C ARG A 161 9.84 -4.04 11.83
N LEU A 162 9.64 -2.90 11.18
CA LEU A 162 9.49 -2.86 9.74
C LEU A 162 10.85 -3.10 9.08
N ASN A 163 10.83 -3.81 7.96
CA ASN A 163 11.99 -3.96 7.08
C ASN A 163 11.94 -2.93 5.94
N VAL A 164 13.06 -2.79 5.23
CA VAL A 164 13.26 -1.83 4.13
C VAL A 164 12.16 -1.91 3.07
N ASN A 165 11.71 -3.11 2.70
CA ASN A 165 10.65 -3.29 1.69
C ASN A 165 9.28 -2.85 2.22
N GLN A 166 9.04 -2.94 3.52
CA GLN A 166 7.78 -2.50 4.12
C GLN A 166 7.69 -0.97 4.18
N PHE A 167 8.80 -0.26 4.41
CA PHE A 167 8.82 1.21 4.31
C PHE A 167 8.52 1.69 2.89
N ARG A 168 9.04 0.98 1.88
CA ARG A 168 8.66 1.21 0.47
C ARG A 168 7.16 1.06 0.27
N ASP A 169 6.57 -0.04 0.76
CA ASP A 169 5.14 -0.29 0.63
C ASP A 169 4.32 0.82 1.31
N VAL A 170 4.77 1.31 2.48
CA VAL A 170 4.15 2.43 3.20
C VAL A 170 4.16 3.73 2.38
N LEU A 171 5.29 4.07 1.72
CA LEU A 171 5.34 5.25 0.84
C LEU A 171 4.41 5.12 -0.37
N ILE A 172 4.39 3.95 -1.02
CA ILE A 172 3.52 3.71 -2.18
C ILE A 172 2.05 3.86 -1.77
N VAL A 173 1.68 3.29 -0.61
CA VAL A 173 0.32 3.37 -0.06
C VAL A 173 -0.02 4.82 0.32
N GLY A 174 0.89 5.51 1.01
CA GLY A 174 0.70 6.91 1.44
C GLY A 174 0.43 7.86 0.28
N ARG A 175 1.12 7.68 -0.86
CA ARG A 175 0.89 8.45 -2.09
C ARG A 175 -0.47 8.21 -2.71
N SER A 176 -0.88 6.94 -2.79
CA SER A 176 -2.15 6.58 -3.40
C SER A 176 -3.36 7.05 -2.59
N ILE A 177 -3.20 7.26 -1.28
CA ILE A 177 -4.24 7.79 -0.39
C ILE A 177 -4.31 9.32 -0.46
N ARG A 178 -3.19 10.01 -0.74
CA ARG A 178 -3.09 11.48 -0.70
C ARG A 178 -3.21 12.21 -2.03
N VAL A 179 -3.53 11.55 -3.14
CA VAL A 179 -3.87 12.28 -4.39
C VAL A 179 -5.13 13.12 -4.10
N PRO A 180 -5.03 14.46 -3.97
CA PRO A 180 -6.23 15.28 -3.96
C PRO A 180 -6.85 15.12 -5.34
N GLU A 181 -8.17 15.11 -5.43
CA GLU A 181 -8.82 15.53 -6.66
C GLU A 181 -8.21 16.89 -7.02
N ALA A 182 -7.36 16.91 -8.06
CA ALA A 182 -6.98 18.16 -8.68
C ALA A 182 -8.25 18.65 -9.37
N ASP A 183 -8.77 19.75 -8.86
CA ASP A 183 -9.96 20.44 -9.33
C ASP A 183 -9.95 20.56 -10.87
N GLU A 184 -11.03 20.07 -11.50
CA GLU A 184 -11.52 20.55 -12.80
C GLU A 184 -12.57 21.64 -12.56
#